data_AF-A0A6G1IV84-F1
#
_entry.id   AF-A0A6G1IV84-F1
#
_cell.length_a   1.000
_cell.length_b   1.000
_cell.length_c   1.000
_cell.angle_alpha   90.00
_cell.angle_beta   90.00
_cell.angle_gamma   90.00
#
_symmetry.space_group_name_H-M   'P 1'
#
loop_
_entity.id
_entity.type
_entity.pdbx_description
1 polymer ?
#
loop_
_entity_poly.entity_id
_entity_poly.type
_entity_poly.pdbx_seq_one_letter_code
_entity_poly.pdbx_strand_id
1 'polypeptide(L)'
;MFHKRAPRDLGTFQVDCRGSESACNNACFYIRCLNKDNADANKLTFIGPNGNNGEDTKNRHESGCRVDNPRSASVCRSFPFSQHFTDKLAHDQDCDEWPPALAQQAPFDPNPLVRPPNSLRCMPDSENRSLGAKLGNFLTSNGAARDDFFRVDFTTKINTADQSKVKYCLNQFNGGKEPDCTQDGHQFGLVQKNVQNGKISSPYNSNDGNDNRYQFLGTPYKEVYQCSVEFTRDGDKDIRSVVLSDWQNEEHFIADFKLENIGDTYDMEGLPHKLQIKRTGNFGSKFEYFYAPADPVGQNINEFQWDSDMEGEGRGPATDAGNSNRFCYIKPDGSNKNTEECWFPCYRNANGR
;
A
#
# COMPACT_ATOMS: atom_id res chain seq x y z
N MET A 1 38.94 4.96 27.20
CA MET A 1 38.45 3.72 26.58
C MET A 1 37.02 3.53 27.05
N PHE A 2 36.01 3.82 26.23
CA PHE A 2 34.62 3.65 26.63
C PHE A 2 34.27 2.17 26.48
N HIS A 3 33.95 1.48 27.59
CA HIS A 3 33.45 0.11 27.51
C HIS A 3 32.10 0.11 26.82
N LYS A 4 32.03 -0.48 25.63
CA LYS A 4 30.77 -0.74 24.95
C LYS A 4 29.96 -1.70 25.83
N ARG A 5 28.80 -1.27 26.30
CA ARG A 5 27.85 -2.10 27.05
C ARG A 5 27.52 -3.36 26.23
N ALA A 6 27.52 -4.53 26.88
CA ALA A 6 27.10 -5.77 26.23
C ALA A 6 25.59 -5.74 25.93
N PRO A 7 25.14 -6.22 24.75
CA PRO A 7 23.74 -6.45 24.44
C PRO A 7 23.03 -7.29 25.50
N ARG A 8 21.80 -6.92 25.89
CA ARG A 8 20.95 -7.75 26.74
C ARG A 8 19.82 -8.39 25.94
N ASP A 9 19.51 -9.64 26.29
CA ASP A 9 18.24 -10.26 25.93
C ASP A 9 17.16 -9.77 26.91
N LEU A 10 16.12 -9.11 26.40
CA LEU A 10 14.97 -8.63 27.18
C LEU A 10 13.84 -9.68 27.25
N GLY A 11 14.09 -10.89 26.75
CA GLY A 11 13.16 -12.00 26.75
C GLY A 11 12.17 -11.95 25.59
N THR A 12 10.92 -12.32 25.87
CA THR A 12 9.87 -12.40 24.86
C THR A 12 8.77 -11.36 25.13
N PHE A 13 8.52 -10.52 24.13
CA PHE A 13 7.39 -9.61 24.11
C PHE A 13 6.13 -10.37 23.65
N GLN A 14 5.29 -10.76 24.61
CA GLN A 14 4.00 -11.40 24.36
C GLN A 14 2.94 -10.35 24.02
N VAL A 15 2.64 -10.22 22.74
CA VAL A 15 1.74 -9.21 22.21
C VAL A 15 0.29 -9.65 22.40
N ASP A 16 -0.52 -8.80 23.03
CA ASP A 16 -1.98 -8.88 22.95
C ASP A 16 -2.42 -8.18 21.67
N CYS A 17 -2.96 -8.93 20.70
CA CYS A 17 -3.32 -8.39 19.38
C CYS A 17 -4.67 -7.68 19.35
N ARG A 18 -5.43 -7.67 20.45
CA ARG A 18 -6.70 -6.96 20.53
C ARG A 18 -6.53 -5.47 20.26
N GLY A 19 -7.28 -4.94 19.29
CA GLY A 19 -7.21 -3.55 18.84
C GLY A 19 -5.91 -3.19 18.11
N SER A 20 -5.16 -4.18 17.63
CA SER A 20 -3.99 -4.02 16.77
C SER A 20 -3.87 -5.21 15.81
N GLU A 21 -5.02 -5.74 15.38
CA GLU A 21 -5.14 -6.97 14.62
C GLU A 21 -4.38 -6.88 13.29
N SER A 22 -4.57 -5.81 12.52
CA SER A 22 -3.92 -5.66 11.21
C SER A 22 -2.39 -5.56 11.32
N ALA A 23 -1.89 -4.86 12.35
CA ALA A 23 -0.46 -4.72 12.60
C ALA A 23 0.17 -6.05 13.03
N CYS A 24 -0.49 -6.79 13.93
CA CYS A 24 -0.10 -8.16 14.27
C CYS A 24 -0.07 -9.05 13.03
N ASN A 25 -1.12 -9.00 12.20
CA ASN A 25 -1.23 -9.81 11.00
C ASN A 25 -0.10 -9.52 10.00
N ASN A 26 0.27 -8.25 9.81
CA ASN A 26 1.43 -7.82 9.01
C ASN A 26 2.76 -8.40 9.54
N ALA A 27 3.00 -8.28 10.85
CA ALA A 27 4.19 -8.85 11.49
C ALA A 27 4.26 -10.38 11.34
N CYS A 28 3.14 -11.08 11.53
CA CYS A 28 3.06 -12.52 11.37
C CYS A 28 3.30 -12.95 9.92
N PHE A 29 2.82 -12.22 8.93
CA PHE A 29 3.12 -12.48 7.51
C PHE A 29 4.62 -12.41 7.25
N TYR A 30 5.30 -11.36 7.74
CA TYR A 30 6.76 -11.28 7.60
C TYR A 30 7.47 -12.48 8.25
N ILE A 31 7.14 -12.77 9.51
CA ILE A 31 7.83 -13.81 10.30
C ILE A 31 7.60 -15.20 9.70
N ARG A 32 6.39 -15.49 9.25
CA ARG A 32 5.96 -16.87 8.91
C ARG A 32 5.90 -17.16 7.42
N CYS A 33 5.87 -16.13 6.59
CA CYS A 33 5.76 -16.29 5.14
C CYS A 33 7.00 -15.75 4.44
N LEU A 34 7.36 -14.49 4.66
CA LEU A 34 8.48 -13.87 3.94
C LEU A 34 9.85 -14.33 4.44
N ASN A 35 10.00 -14.49 5.76
CA ASN A 35 11.27 -14.79 6.39
C ASN A 35 11.23 -16.13 7.16
N LYS A 36 10.40 -17.07 6.68
CA LYS A 36 10.10 -18.34 7.37
C LYS A 36 11.32 -19.24 7.63
N ASP A 37 12.32 -19.17 6.76
CA ASP A 37 13.53 -19.99 6.85
C ASP A 37 14.56 -19.41 7.83
N ASN A 38 14.28 -18.24 8.42
CA ASN A 38 15.13 -17.58 9.39
C ASN A 38 14.64 -17.85 10.81
N ALA A 39 15.42 -18.61 11.60
CA ALA A 39 15.12 -18.93 12.99
C ALA A 39 15.02 -17.70 13.93
N ASP A 40 15.56 -16.56 13.49
CA ASP A 40 15.51 -15.27 14.17
C ASP A 40 14.54 -14.28 13.51
N ALA A 41 13.62 -14.75 12.65
CA ALA A 41 12.63 -13.88 11.99
C ALA A 41 11.76 -13.06 12.97
N ASN A 42 11.52 -13.59 14.17
CA ASN A 42 10.77 -12.92 15.23
C ASN A 42 11.65 -12.16 16.24
N LYS A 43 12.96 -12.07 16.01
CA LYS A 43 13.90 -11.37 16.89
C LYS A 43 14.07 -9.92 16.40
N LEU A 44 13.94 -8.97 17.31
CA LEU A 44 14.20 -7.56 17.05
C LEU A 44 15.39 -7.11 17.89
N THR A 45 16.30 -6.36 17.27
CA THR A 45 17.41 -5.68 17.96
C THR A 45 17.10 -4.20 18.00
N PHE A 46 17.02 -3.58 19.17
CA PHE A 46 16.60 -2.20 19.35
C PHE A 46 17.68 -1.20 18.89
N ILE A 47 17.29 -0.18 18.12
CA ILE A 47 18.21 0.89 17.69
C ILE A 47 18.62 1.83 18.84
N GLY A 48 17.86 1.83 19.93
CA GLY A 48 18.06 2.72 21.07
C GLY A 48 16.98 3.81 21.19
N PRO A 49 16.96 4.53 22.31
CA PRO A 49 15.97 5.56 22.58
C PRO A 49 16.07 6.73 21.58
N ASN A 50 14.97 7.48 21.43
CA ASN A 50 14.88 8.69 20.61
C ASN A 50 15.28 8.51 19.13
N GLY A 51 15.02 7.32 18.56
CA GLY A 51 15.28 7.04 17.14
C GLY A 51 16.76 7.03 16.75
N ASN A 52 17.67 7.02 17.73
CA ASN A 52 19.12 6.98 17.57
C ASN A 52 19.66 7.86 16.43
N ASN A 53 19.52 9.18 16.57
CA ASN A 53 19.99 10.17 15.58
C ASN A 53 19.35 10.02 14.20
N GLY A 54 18.06 9.68 14.14
CA GLY A 54 17.28 9.58 12.91
C GLY A 54 17.39 8.24 12.18
N GLU A 55 17.96 7.21 12.80
CA GLU A 55 17.96 5.84 12.29
C GLU A 55 16.53 5.30 12.12
N ASP A 56 15.59 5.70 12.99
CA ASP A 56 14.16 5.35 12.84
C ASP A 56 13.56 5.89 11.53
N THR A 57 13.85 7.15 11.21
CA THR A 57 13.37 7.86 10.03
C THR A 57 14.00 7.22 8.80
N LYS A 58 15.31 6.96 8.85
CA LYS A 58 16.00 6.20 7.80
C LYS A 58 15.33 4.85 7.58
N ASN A 59 15.05 4.09 8.64
CA ASN A 59 14.42 2.78 8.50
C ASN A 59 13.04 2.86 7.83
N ARG A 60 12.25 3.91 8.08
CA ARG A 60 10.96 4.15 7.38
C ARG A 60 11.13 4.43 5.88
N HIS A 61 12.22 5.08 5.48
CA HIS A 61 12.54 5.28 4.06
C HIS A 61 13.09 3.99 3.42
N GLU A 62 13.93 3.26 4.15
CA GLU A 62 14.52 2.00 3.69
C GLU A 62 13.51 0.84 3.64
N SER A 63 12.42 0.89 4.43
CA SER A 63 11.29 -0.04 4.33
C SER A 63 10.37 0.29 3.16
N GLY A 64 10.38 1.55 2.70
CA GLY A 64 9.44 2.10 1.71
C GLY A 64 8.13 2.60 2.32
N CYS A 65 8.01 2.61 3.64
CA CYS A 65 6.80 3.07 4.32
C CYS A 65 6.64 4.60 4.28
N ARG A 66 7.76 5.33 4.14
CA ARG A 66 7.82 6.78 3.96
C ARG A 66 8.56 7.15 2.68
N VAL A 67 8.11 8.21 2.02
CA VAL A 67 8.77 8.85 0.87
C VAL A 67 8.85 10.35 1.09
N ASP A 68 9.89 11.03 0.58
CA ASP A 68 10.12 12.46 0.84
C ASP A 68 9.55 13.41 -0.21
N ASN A 69 9.47 12.96 -1.45
CA ASN A 69 8.92 13.74 -2.55
C ASN A 69 7.65 13.05 -3.04
N PRO A 70 6.51 13.73 -2.93
CA PRO A 70 6.35 15.19 -2.92
C PRO A 70 6.11 15.85 -1.57
N ARG A 71 5.74 15.06 -0.56
CA ARG A 71 5.78 15.44 0.84
C ARG A 71 6.31 14.23 1.58
N SER A 72 7.05 14.47 2.66
CA SER A 72 7.42 13.44 3.61
C SER A 72 6.15 12.78 4.18
N ALA A 73 5.67 11.73 3.52
CA ALA A 73 4.37 11.14 3.76
C ALA A 73 4.46 9.61 3.76
N SER A 74 3.48 9.00 4.42
CA SER A 74 3.26 7.57 4.34
C SER A 74 2.92 7.17 2.90
N VAL A 75 3.46 6.06 2.41
CA VAL A 75 3.07 5.50 1.11
C VAL A 75 1.56 5.26 1.06
N CYS A 76 0.92 4.92 2.18
CA CYS A 76 -0.52 4.70 2.27
C CYS A 76 -1.37 5.95 2.05
N ARG A 77 -0.75 7.14 2.13
CA ARG A 77 -1.39 8.43 1.84
C ARG A 77 -1.02 8.96 0.46
N SER A 78 -0.23 8.22 -0.32
CA SER A 78 0.18 8.61 -1.68
C SER A 78 -0.91 8.24 -2.71
N PHE A 79 -2.13 8.74 -2.52
CA PHE A 79 -3.20 8.56 -3.52
C PHE A 79 -2.84 9.24 -4.84
N PRO A 80 -3.27 8.70 -5.99
CA PRO A 80 -4.07 7.48 -6.16
C PRO A 80 -3.23 6.18 -6.16
N PHE A 81 -1.90 6.26 -6.11
CA PHE A 81 -1.03 5.07 -6.11
C PHE A 81 -1.34 4.11 -4.94
N SER A 82 -1.58 4.66 -3.75
CA SER A 82 -1.86 3.87 -2.54
C SER A 82 -3.23 3.18 -2.52
N GLN A 83 -4.13 3.55 -3.42
CA GLN A 83 -5.50 3.03 -3.45
C GLN A 83 -5.57 1.50 -3.55
N HIS A 84 -4.55 0.89 -4.15
CA HIS A 84 -4.50 -0.56 -4.26
C HIS A 84 -4.19 -1.25 -2.93
N PHE A 85 -3.51 -0.55 -2.02
CA PHE A 85 -3.05 -1.08 -0.73
C PHE A 85 -3.98 -0.70 0.42
N THR A 86 -4.88 0.27 0.22
CA THR A 86 -5.76 0.86 1.24
C THR A 86 -7.22 0.48 1.03
N ASP A 87 -8.03 0.54 2.08
CA ASP A 87 -9.49 0.60 1.92
C ASP A 87 -9.91 1.90 1.21
N LYS A 88 -10.85 1.78 0.27
CA LYS A 88 -11.25 2.76 -0.77
C LYS A 88 -11.55 4.19 -0.30
N LEU A 89 -11.76 4.44 0.99
CA LEU A 89 -12.23 5.72 1.56
C LEU A 89 -11.44 6.16 2.80
N ALA A 90 -10.30 5.54 3.06
CA ALA A 90 -9.68 5.69 4.37
C ALA A 90 -8.70 6.87 4.41
N HIS A 91 -9.16 7.98 5.00
CA HIS A 91 -8.38 9.21 5.22
C HIS A 91 -7.33 9.07 6.33
N ASP A 92 -7.53 8.15 7.28
CA ASP A 92 -6.66 7.95 8.44
C ASP A 92 -5.86 6.65 8.34
N GLN A 93 -5.27 6.39 7.17
CA GLN A 93 -4.40 5.23 6.98
C GLN A 93 -2.94 5.61 7.24
N ASP A 94 -2.27 4.76 7.99
CA ASP A 94 -0.83 4.77 8.11
C ASP A 94 -0.25 3.51 7.50
N CYS A 95 1.02 3.59 7.15
CA CYS A 95 1.78 2.43 6.74
C CYS A 95 2.35 1.78 8.01
N ASP A 96 1.99 0.53 8.23
CA ASP A 96 2.71 -0.35 9.15
C ASP A 96 3.83 -1.06 8.40
N GLU A 97 4.92 -1.33 9.11
CA GLU A 97 6.12 -1.94 8.56
C GLU A 97 6.67 -2.98 9.53
N TRP A 98 7.02 -4.15 8.99
CA TRP A 98 7.72 -5.18 9.75
C TRP A 98 8.95 -5.70 9.00
N PRO A 99 10.16 -5.73 9.63
CA PRO A 99 10.47 -5.27 10.99
C PRO A 99 10.21 -3.76 11.20
N PRO A 100 9.83 -3.33 12.42
CA PRO A 100 9.46 -1.94 12.68
C PRO A 100 10.68 -1.02 12.64
N ALA A 101 10.52 0.26 12.31
CA ALA A 101 11.63 1.22 12.23
C ALA A 101 12.50 1.34 13.49
N LEU A 102 11.98 1.01 14.67
CA LEU A 102 12.72 0.97 15.93
C LEU A 102 13.69 -0.23 16.06
N ALA A 103 13.64 -1.19 15.14
CA ALA A 103 14.59 -2.29 15.08
C ALA A 103 15.76 -1.96 14.13
N GLN A 104 16.95 -2.48 14.44
CA GLN A 104 18.10 -2.43 13.55
C GLN A 104 17.78 -3.22 12.27
N GLN A 105 18.05 -2.60 11.13
CA GLN A 105 17.76 -3.15 9.81
C GLN A 105 18.95 -2.90 8.90
N ALA A 106 19.22 -3.84 8.00
CA ALA A 106 20.14 -3.59 6.89
C ALA A 106 19.57 -2.49 5.99
N PRO A 107 20.38 -1.75 5.21
CA PRO A 107 19.89 -0.85 4.16
C PRO A 107 19.01 -1.58 3.14
N PHE A 108 18.20 -0.85 2.38
CA PHE A 108 17.40 -1.44 1.30
C PHE A 108 18.31 -2.20 0.32
N ASP A 109 17.89 -3.40 -0.04
CA ASP A 109 18.51 -4.21 -1.07
C ASP A 109 17.40 -4.79 -1.95
N PRO A 110 17.44 -4.58 -3.28
CA PRO A 110 16.43 -5.14 -4.18
C PRO A 110 16.53 -6.67 -4.31
N ASN A 111 17.62 -7.29 -3.84
CA ASN A 111 17.76 -8.73 -3.81
C ASN A 111 17.16 -9.32 -2.52
N PRO A 112 16.01 -10.02 -2.61
CA PRO A 112 15.34 -10.58 -1.44
C PRO A 112 16.15 -11.67 -0.72
N LEU A 113 17.17 -12.25 -1.37
CA LEU A 113 18.08 -13.21 -0.75
C LEU A 113 19.11 -12.54 0.17
N VAL A 114 19.41 -11.25 -0.04
CA VAL A 114 20.31 -10.47 0.83
C VAL A 114 19.51 -9.88 1.98
N ARG A 115 18.35 -9.30 1.67
CA ARG A 115 17.41 -8.76 2.65
C ARG A 115 15.98 -9.02 2.17
N PRO A 116 15.18 -9.81 2.89
CA PRO A 116 13.75 -9.88 2.61
C PRO A 116 13.13 -8.49 2.70
N PRO A 117 12.22 -8.12 1.76
CA PRO A 117 11.55 -6.82 1.85
C PRO A 117 10.77 -6.74 3.17
N ASN A 118 10.67 -5.52 3.73
CA ASN A 118 9.73 -5.29 4.82
C ASN A 118 8.33 -5.66 4.36
N SER A 119 7.56 -6.28 5.24
CA SER A 119 6.12 -6.42 5.03
C SER A 119 5.47 -5.09 5.35
N LEU A 120 4.86 -4.46 4.35
CA LEU A 120 4.12 -3.22 4.48
C LEU A 120 2.62 -3.50 4.39
N ARG A 121 1.85 -2.74 5.17
CA ARG A 121 0.39 -2.78 5.14
C ARG A 121 -0.19 -1.41 5.44
N CYS A 122 -1.18 -0.99 4.66
CA CYS A 122 -1.98 0.16 5.02
C CYS A 122 -3.07 -0.28 5.99
N MET A 123 -3.18 0.44 7.11
CA MET A 123 -4.21 0.19 8.10
C MET A 123 -4.61 1.50 8.81
N PRO A 124 -5.75 1.51 9.53
CA PRO A 124 -6.13 2.66 10.33
C PRO A 124 -5.02 3.06 11.33
N ASP A 125 -4.78 4.36 11.47
CA ASP A 125 -3.83 4.96 12.40
C ASP A 125 -3.98 4.38 13.83
N SER A 126 -5.21 4.09 14.26
CA SER A 126 -5.50 3.55 15.59
C SER A 126 -4.95 2.13 15.79
N GLU A 127 -5.06 1.25 14.80
CA GLU A 127 -4.52 -0.11 14.88
C GLU A 127 -2.98 -0.10 14.85
N ASN A 128 -2.39 0.73 13.96
CA ASN A 128 -0.94 0.86 13.86
C ASN A 128 -0.33 1.41 15.17
N ARG A 129 -0.88 2.52 15.68
CA ARG A 129 -0.42 3.16 16.93
C ARG A 129 -0.60 2.26 18.14
N SER A 130 -1.62 1.40 18.16
CA SER A 130 -1.87 0.46 19.25
C SER A 130 -0.71 -0.53 19.41
N LEU A 131 -0.22 -1.15 18.33
CA LEU A 131 0.96 -2.03 18.41
C LEU A 131 2.22 -1.23 18.77
N GLY A 132 2.42 -0.07 18.15
CA GLY A 132 3.55 0.82 18.44
C GLY A 132 3.62 1.21 19.92
N ALA A 133 2.48 1.53 20.55
CA ALA A 133 2.39 1.87 21.97
C ALA A 133 2.71 0.67 22.88
N LYS A 134 2.18 -0.52 22.57
CA LYS A 134 2.47 -1.75 23.32
C LYS A 134 3.98 -2.07 23.29
N LEU A 135 4.60 -1.93 22.12
CA LEU A 135 6.04 -2.12 21.92
C LEU A 135 6.87 -1.07 22.65
N GLY A 136 6.50 0.21 22.55
CA GLY A 136 7.16 1.30 23.30
C GLY A 136 7.09 1.09 24.82
N ASN A 137 5.95 0.65 25.35
CA ASN A 137 5.78 0.32 26.76
C ASN A 137 6.64 -0.86 27.19
N PHE A 138 6.73 -1.92 26.38
CA PHE A 138 7.61 -3.05 26.65
C PHE A 138 9.08 -2.61 26.75
N LEU A 139 9.56 -1.80 25.79
CA LEU A 139 10.93 -1.30 25.77
C LEU A 139 11.23 -0.41 26.98
N THR A 140 10.32 0.51 27.30
CA THR A 140 10.44 1.42 28.45
C THR A 140 10.47 0.65 29.77
N SER A 141 9.56 -0.30 29.95
CA SER A 141 9.44 -1.09 31.20
C SER A 141 10.66 -1.97 31.47
N ASN A 142 11.36 -2.40 30.41
CA ASN A 142 12.59 -3.18 30.51
C ASN A 142 13.86 -2.31 30.52
N GLY A 143 13.71 -0.97 30.46
CA GLY A 143 14.84 -0.04 30.36
C GLY A 143 15.74 -0.37 29.18
N ALA A 144 15.14 -0.64 28.02
CA ALA A 144 15.85 -1.05 26.81
C ALA A 144 16.84 0.02 26.36
N ALA A 145 18.02 -0.41 25.93
CA ALA A 145 19.01 0.46 25.32
C ALA A 145 19.48 -0.11 23.98
N ARG A 146 20.24 0.69 23.22
CA ARG A 146 20.76 0.27 21.92
C ARG A 146 21.46 -1.08 22.02
N ASP A 147 21.27 -1.89 20.97
CA ASP A 147 21.78 -3.26 20.81
C ASP A 147 21.09 -4.30 21.71
N ASP A 148 20.21 -3.92 22.65
CA ASP A 148 19.35 -4.91 23.34
C ASP A 148 18.42 -5.58 22.33
N PHE A 149 18.08 -6.85 22.56
CA PHE A 149 17.21 -7.60 21.68
C PHE A 149 16.13 -8.35 22.46
N PHE A 150 15.08 -8.74 21.75
CA PHE A 150 13.98 -9.53 22.29
C PHE A 150 13.33 -10.31 21.15
N ARG A 151 12.59 -11.35 21.51
CA ARG A 151 11.71 -12.07 20.57
C ARG A 151 10.29 -11.58 20.71
N VAL A 152 9.53 -11.64 19.62
CA VAL A 152 8.11 -11.28 19.61
C VAL A 152 7.28 -12.54 19.50
N ASP A 153 6.23 -12.61 20.32
CA ASP A 153 5.25 -13.68 20.32
C ASP A 153 3.84 -13.10 20.17
N PHE A 154 3.26 -13.33 19.00
CA PHE A 154 1.90 -12.93 18.66
C PHE A 154 0.86 -14.04 18.94
N THR A 155 1.28 -15.20 19.42
CA THR A 155 0.44 -16.40 19.50
C THR A 155 -0.15 -16.63 20.88
N THR A 156 0.63 -16.39 21.94
CA THR A 156 0.21 -16.71 23.31
C THR A 156 -1.10 -16.04 23.70
N LYS A 157 -1.34 -14.82 23.21
CA LYS A 157 -2.56 -14.05 23.51
C LYS A 157 -3.43 -13.83 22.27
N ILE A 158 -3.27 -14.64 21.22
CA ILE A 158 -4.00 -14.37 19.97
C ILE A 158 -5.52 -14.47 20.15
N ASN A 159 -5.99 -15.33 21.04
CA ASN A 159 -7.41 -15.58 21.31
C ASN A 159 -8.20 -14.36 21.84
N THR A 160 -7.54 -13.28 22.25
CA THR A 160 -8.19 -12.02 22.66
C THR A 160 -8.55 -11.13 21.47
N ALA A 161 -7.97 -11.39 20.30
CA ALA A 161 -8.09 -10.59 19.09
C ALA A 161 -9.22 -11.11 18.19
N ASP A 162 -9.70 -10.28 17.26
CA ASP A 162 -10.59 -10.75 16.19
C ASP A 162 -9.82 -11.70 15.26
N GLN A 163 -10.07 -13.00 15.39
CA GLN A 163 -9.36 -14.05 14.67
C GLN A 163 -9.51 -13.93 13.14
N SER A 164 -10.59 -13.32 12.65
CA SER A 164 -10.81 -13.13 11.21
C SER A 164 -9.79 -12.17 10.57
N LYS A 165 -9.17 -11.30 11.38
CA LYS A 165 -8.22 -10.27 10.93
C LYS A 165 -6.75 -10.65 11.10
N VAL A 166 -6.45 -11.74 11.81
CA VAL A 166 -5.08 -12.14 12.19
C VAL A 166 -4.69 -13.49 11.58
N LYS A 167 -5.17 -13.78 10.37
CA LYS A 167 -5.04 -15.11 9.73
C LYS A 167 -3.60 -15.65 9.72
N TYR A 168 -2.58 -14.80 9.54
CA TYR A 168 -1.18 -15.24 9.52
C TYR A 168 -0.65 -15.53 10.94
N CYS A 169 -1.22 -14.90 11.97
CA CYS A 169 -0.87 -15.15 13.38
C CYS A 169 -1.57 -16.36 13.96
N LEU A 170 -2.74 -16.72 13.42
CA LEU A 170 -3.41 -17.94 13.83
C LEU A 170 -2.44 -19.10 13.63
N ASN A 171 -2.15 -19.82 14.71
CA ASN A 171 -1.43 -21.09 14.64
C ASN A 171 -2.32 -22.14 13.97
N GLN A 172 -2.78 -21.90 12.75
CA GLN A 172 -3.27 -22.95 11.88
C GLN A 172 -2.07 -23.74 11.32
N PHE A 173 -1.27 -24.30 12.22
CA PHE A 173 -0.96 -25.71 12.13
C PHE A 173 -2.25 -26.49 12.38
N ASN A 174 -3.26 -26.33 11.52
CA ASN A 174 -4.46 -27.16 11.53
C ASN A 174 -4.02 -28.58 11.12
N GLY A 175 -3.61 -29.37 12.12
CA GLY A 175 -3.02 -30.69 11.91
C GLY A 175 -1.56 -30.68 11.43
N GLY A 176 -0.74 -29.69 11.83
CA GLY A 176 0.70 -29.72 11.55
C GLY A 176 1.13 -29.25 10.14
N LYS A 177 0.31 -28.47 9.44
CA LYS A 177 0.67 -27.86 8.15
C LYS A 177 1.20 -26.43 8.30
N GLU A 178 2.10 -26.05 7.39
CA GLU A 178 2.62 -24.69 7.24
C GLU A 178 1.47 -23.64 7.17
N PRO A 179 1.68 -22.41 7.68
CA PRO A 179 0.70 -21.34 7.58
C PRO A 179 0.35 -21.06 6.11
N ASP A 180 -0.93 -20.81 5.84
CA ASP A 180 -1.38 -20.39 4.52
C ASP A 180 -0.85 -18.97 4.23
N CYS A 181 0.20 -18.91 3.41
CA CYS A 181 0.83 -17.68 2.97
C CYS A 181 0.19 -17.08 1.72
N THR A 182 -1.02 -17.54 1.35
CA THR A 182 -1.84 -16.87 0.35
C THR A 182 -2.17 -15.46 0.84
N GLN A 183 -1.89 -14.47 -0.01
CA GLN A 183 -2.03 -13.05 0.32
C GLN A 183 -3.52 -12.67 0.58
N ASP A 184 -3.80 -11.64 1.39
CA ASP A 184 -5.14 -11.22 1.86
C ASP A 184 -5.68 -9.90 1.27
N GLY A 185 -5.08 -9.42 0.20
CA GLY A 185 -5.32 -8.14 -0.46
C GLY A 185 -4.44 -6.99 0.06
N HIS A 186 -3.70 -7.15 1.16
CA HIS A 186 -3.14 -5.98 1.86
C HIS A 186 -1.62 -5.95 2.04
N GLN A 187 -0.91 -7.07 1.85
CA GLN A 187 0.54 -7.12 2.07
C GLN A 187 1.32 -6.73 0.83
N PHE A 188 2.11 -5.66 0.93
CA PHE A 188 2.96 -5.16 -0.14
C PHE A 188 4.37 -4.85 0.38
N GLY A 189 5.29 -4.56 -0.54
CA GLY A 189 6.67 -4.25 -0.18
C GLY A 189 7.39 -3.47 -1.27
N LEU A 190 8.41 -2.73 -0.86
CA LEU A 190 9.31 -1.99 -1.73
C LEU A 190 10.25 -2.97 -2.46
N VAL A 191 10.33 -2.86 -3.79
CA VAL A 191 11.21 -3.70 -4.63
C VAL A 191 12.27 -2.91 -5.39
N GLN A 192 12.08 -1.60 -5.52
CA GLN A 192 13.09 -0.73 -6.08
C GLN A 192 13.03 0.64 -5.41
N LYS A 193 14.21 1.16 -5.07
CA LYS A 193 14.41 2.50 -4.49
C LYS A 193 15.72 3.06 -5.03
N ASN A 194 15.60 3.97 -5.98
CA ASN A 194 16.76 4.54 -6.69
C ASN A 194 17.25 5.85 -6.08
N VAL A 195 16.42 6.51 -5.24
CA VAL A 195 16.78 7.73 -4.52
C VAL A 195 16.81 7.48 -3.01
N GLN A 196 17.73 8.14 -2.30
CA GLN A 196 18.04 7.84 -0.90
C GLN A 196 16.83 7.85 0.03
N ASN A 197 15.92 8.81 -0.11
CA ASN A 197 14.74 8.95 0.75
C ASN A 197 13.44 8.46 0.09
N GLY A 198 13.57 7.81 -1.07
CA GLY A 198 12.43 7.42 -1.89
C GLY A 198 11.66 8.61 -2.50
N LYS A 199 10.87 8.30 -3.51
CA LYS A 199 10.00 9.25 -4.22
C LYS A 199 8.82 8.49 -4.82
N ILE A 200 7.64 9.10 -4.85
CA ILE A 200 6.51 8.64 -5.67
C ILE A 200 5.98 9.89 -6.36
N SER A 201 6.28 10.05 -7.64
CA SER A 201 5.87 11.22 -8.40
C SER A 201 4.36 11.21 -8.66
N SER A 202 3.84 12.38 -9.01
CA SER A 202 2.47 12.59 -9.50
C SER A 202 2.62 13.46 -10.75
N PRO A 203 2.49 12.91 -11.98
CA PRO A 203 2.28 11.49 -12.30
C PRO A 203 3.45 10.61 -11.89
N TYR A 204 3.14 9.36 -11.57
CA TYR A 204 4.12 8.33 -11.29
C TYR A 204 5.02 8.16 -12.53
N ASN A 205 6.32 8.37 -12.35
CA ASN A 205 7.26 8.36 -13.45
C ASN A 205 8.13 7.11 -13.38
N SER A 206 7.62 6.06 -14.03
CA SER A 206 8.29 4.76 -14.14
C SER A 206 9.54 4.80 -15.03
N ASN A 207 9.59 5.74 -15.99
CA ASN A 207 10.58 5.83 -17.05
C ASN A 207 11.91 6.47 -16.59
N ASP A 208 11.85 7.50 -15.76
CA ASP A 208 13.06 8.15 -15.22
C ASP A 208 13.72 7.34 -14.10
N GLY A 209 13.07 6.25 -13.68
CA GLY A 209 13.56 5.33 -12.66
C GLY A 209 13.63 5.91 -11.25
N ASN A 210 13.34 7.19 -11.02
CA ASN A 210 13.55 7.78 -9.69
C ASN A 210 12.48 7.41 -8.66
N ASP A 211 11.32 6.95 -9.11
CA ASP A 211 10.22 6.57 -8.23
C ASP A 211 10.43 5.18 -7.61
N ASN A 212 10.03 5.05 -6.36
CA ASN A 212 9.97 3.79 -5.63
C ASN A 212 8.96 2.86 -6.29
N ARG A 213 9.34 1.60 -6.46
CA ARG A 213 8.45 0.57 -7.00
C ARG A 213 8.01 -0.38 -5.91
N TYR A 214 6.73 -0.71 -5.89
CA TYR A 214 6.10 -1.58 -4.90
C TYR A 214 5.40 -2.74 -5.59
N GLN A 215 5.27 -3.87 -4.90
CA GLN A 215 4.51 -5.02 -5.37
C GLN A 215 3.71 -5.65 -4.23
N PHE A 216 2.67 -6.42 -4.56
CA PHE A 216 2.05 -7.32 -3.59
C PHE A 216 2.97 -8.51 -3.31
N LEU A 217 3.25 -8.73 -2.03
CA LEU A 217 4.15 -9.78 -1.59
C LEU A 217 3.44 -11.14 -1.60
N GLY A 218 4.17 -12.21 -1.94
CA GLY A 218 3.60 -13.56 -2.00
C GLY A 218 2.68 -13.80 -3.20
N THR A 219 2.75 -12.95 -4.22
CA THR A 219 1.94 -13.05 -5.45
C THR A 219 2.84 -13.13 -6.68
N PRO A 220 2.36 -13.66 -7.83
CA PRO A 220 3.11 -13.60 -9.08
C PRO A 220 3.14 -12.19 -9.68
N TYR A 221 2.33 -11.26 -9.17
CA TYR A 221 2.24 -9.91 -9.68
C TYR A 221 3.42 -9.07 -9.21
N LYS A 222 4.13 -8.47 -10.17
CA LYS A 222 5.25 -7.56 -9.93
C LYS A 222 4.75 -6.16 -9.56
N GLU A 223 5.39 -5.16 -10.12
CA GLU A 223 5.31 -3.76 -9.75
C GLU A 223 3.94 -3.18 -10.04
N VAL A 224 3.42 -2.42 -9.09
CA VAL A 224 2.27 -1.54 -9.25
C VAL A 224 2.75 -0.24 -9.89
N TYR A 225 2.04 0.18 -10.94
CA TYR A 225 2.25 1.43 -11.66
C TYR A 225 1.02 2.33 -11.51
N GLN A 226 1.02 3.46 -12.20
CA GLN A 226 -0.14 4.34 -12.32
C GLN A 226 -0.51 4.46 -13.79
N CYS A 227 -1.82 4.43 -14.05
CA CYS A 227 -2.41 4.68 -15.36
C CYS A 227 -3.43 5.83 -15.21
N SER A 228 -3.88 6.39 -16.32
CA SER A 228 -4.93 7.41 -16.33
C SER A 228 -6.01 7.09 -17.33
N VAL A 229 -7.22 7.59 -17.06
CA VAL A 229 -8.31 7.66 -18.02
C VAL A 229 -8.80 9.10 -18.08
N GLU A 230 -8.89 9.63 -19.28
CA GLU A 230 -9.47 10.93 -19.57
C GLU A 230 -10.67 10.75 -20.50
N PHE A 231 -11.72 11.53 -20.27
CA PHE A 231 -12.78 11.70 -21.26
C PHE A 231 -13.37 13.10 -21.18
N THR A 232 -14.02 13.49 -22.27
CA THR A 232 -14.77 14.74 -22.36
C THR A 232 -16.27 14.46 -22.36
N ARG A 233 -17.01 15.04 -21.42
CA ARG A 233 -18.48 15.08 -21.49
C ARG A 233 -18.93 16.37 -22.18
N ASP A 234 -19.92 16.24 -23.05
CA ASP A 234 -20.56 17.34 -23.77
C ASP A 234 -22.09 17.21 -23.60
N GLY A 235 -22.59 17.69 -22.46
CA GLY A 235 -23.98 17.54 -22.03
C GLY A 235 -24.28 16.16 -21.43
N ASP A 236 -25.57 15.83 -21.39
CA ASP A 236 -26.04 14.66 -20.64
C ASP A 236 -25.66 13.33 -21.27
N LYS A 237 -25.61 13.23 -22.60
CA LYS A 237 -25.48 11.94 -23.29
C LYS A 237 -24.16 11.73 -24.00
N ASP A 238 -23.45 12.80 -24.33
CA ASP A 238 -22.28 12.69 -25.17
C ASP A 238 -21.03 12.60 -24.30
N ILE A 239 -20.39 11.43 -24.32
CA ILE A 239 -19.05 11.22 -23.81
C ILE A 239 -18.16 10.97 -25.03
N ARG A 240 -17.15 11.81 -25.20
CA ARG A 240 -16.26 11.83 -26.38
C ARG A 240 -14.81 11.89 -25.94
N SER A 241 -13.90 11.63 -26.88
CA SER A 241 -12.45 11.77 -26.69
C SER A 241 -11.94 11.01 -25.47
N VAL A 242 -12.20 9.70 -25.46
CA VAL A 242 -11.76 8.84 -24.36
C VAL A 242 -10.31 8.42 -24.61
N VAL A 243 -9.43 8.82 -23.71
CA VAL A 243 -7.99 8.55 -23.77
C VAL A 243 -7.61 7.75 -22.54
N LEU A 244 -6.91 6.65 -22.75
CA LEU A 244 -6.41 5.80 -21.69
C LEU A 244 -4.89 5.84 -21.73
N SER A 245 -4.23 6.33 -20.67
CA SER A 245 -2.77 6.32 -20.58
C SER A 245 -2.30 5.10 -19.80
N ASP A 246 -1.39 4.32 -20.36
CA ASP A 246 -0.85 3.14 -19.71
C ASP A 246 0.32 3.44 -18.74
N TRP A 247 0.94 2.39 -18.21
CA TRP A 247 2.05 2.46 -17.25
C TRP A 247 3.33 3.13 -17.79
N GLN A 248 3.45 3.30 -19.11
CA GLN A 248 4.53 4.03 -19.77
C GLN A 248 4.17 5.49 -20.04
N ASN A 249 2.93 5.89 -19.72
CA ASN A 249 2.29 7.11 -20.17
C ASN A 249 2.08 7.15 -21.70
N GLU A 250 1.88 6.00 -22.35
CA GLU A 250 1.44 5.94 -23.74
C GLU A 250 -0.09 6.10 -23.80
N GLU A 251 -0.55 7.03 -24.63
CA GLU A 251 -1.98 7.33 -24.82
C GLU A 251 -2.65 6.38 -25.82
N HIS A 252 -3.72 5.73 -25.38
CA HIS A 252 -4.56 4.84 -26.16
C HIS A 252 -5.92 5.51 -26.40
N PHE A 253 -6.20 5.89 -27.64
CA PHE A 253 -7.47 6.49 -28.03
C PHE A 253 -8.53 5.41 -28.20
N ILE A 254 -9.61 5.50 -27.40
CA ILE A 254 -10.72 4.55 -27.49
C ILE A 254 -11.72 5.04 -28.53
N ALA A 255 -11.69 4.41 -29.71
CA ALA A 255 -12.68 4.62 -30.75
C ALA A 255 -14.04 4.05 -30.33
N ASP A 256 -15.13 4.66 -30.83
CA ASP A 256 -16.50 4.16 -30.67
C ASP A 256 -16.94 3.91 -29.22
N PHE A 257 -16.39 4.65 -28.25
CA PHE A 257 -16.84 4.62 -26.86
C PHE A 257 -18.31 5.02 -26.76
N LYS A 258 -19.13 4.19 -26.10
CA LYS A 258 -20.57 4.43 -25.92
C LYS A 258 -21.01 4.06 -24.51
N LEU A 259 -21.62 5.03 -23.84
CA LEU A 259 -22.16 4.90 -22.49
C LEU A 259 -23.44 5.75 -22.37
N GLU A 260 -24.46 5.35 -23.15
CA GLU A 260 -25.59 6.19 -23.55
C GLU A 260 -26.62 6.39 -22.44
N ASN A 261 -26.82 5.38 -21.59
CA ASN A 261 -27.84 5.35 -20.56
C ASN A 261 -27.24 5.28 -19.15
N ILE A 262 -28.03 5.72 -18.18
CA ILE A 262 -27.69 5.56 -16.76
C ILE A 262 -27.68 4.05 -16.44
N GLY A 263 -26.60 3.59 -15.81
CA GLY A 263 -26.38 2.20 -15.48
C GLY A 263 -25.61 1.42 -16.55
N ASP A 264 -25.43 1.97 -17.75
CA ASP A 264 -24.59 1.34 -18.77
C ASP A 264 -23.16 1.20 -18.24
N THR A 265 -22.52 0.11 -18.66
CA THR A 265 -21.10 -0.16 -18.43
C THR A 265 -20.36 -0.29 -19.75
N TYR A 266 -19.08 0.05 -19.75
CA TYR A 266 -18.18 -0.14 -20.88
C TYR A 266 -16.85 -0.70 -20.39
N ASP A 267 -16.43 -1.82 -20.97
CA ASP A 267 -15.12 -2.43 -20.71
C ASP A 267 -14.09 -1.83 -21.67
N MET A 268 -13.15 -1.05 -21.13
CA MET A 268 -12.04 -0.50 -21.91
C MET A 268 -10.97 -1.55 -22.19
N GLU A 269 -10.49 -1.54 -23.42
CA GLU A 269 -9.32 -2.29 -23.87
C GLU A 269 -8.09 -1.37 -23.90
N GLY A 270 -6.89 -1.95 -24.02
CA GLY A 270 -5.61 -1.22 -24.07
C GLY A 270 -4.73 -1.39 -22.84
N LEU A 271 -5.30 -1.82 -21.71
CA LEU A 271 -4.55 -2.21 -20.51
C LEU A 271 -4.43 -3.73 -20.39
N PRO A 272 -3.46 -4.23 -19.61
CA PRO A 272 -3.34 -5.67 -19.38
C PRO A 272 -4.53 -6.28 -18.63
N HIS A 273 -5.23 -5.48 -17.83
CA HIS A 273 -6.53 -5.84 -17.29
C HIS A 273 -7.57 -4.81 -17.72
N LYS A 274 -8.80 -5.26 -17.94
CA LYS A 274 -9.90 -4.39 -18.32
C LYS A 274 -10.16 -3.32 -17.28
N LEU A 275 -10.44 -2.10 -17.73
CA LEU A 275 -11.04 -1.05 -16.93
C LEU A 275 -12.51 -0.93 -17.32
N GLN A 276 -13.41 -1.32 -16.42
CA GLN A 276 -14.84 -1.10 -16.62
C GLN A 276 -15.23 0.28 -16.09
N ILE A 277 -15.98 1.03 -16.88
CA ILE A 277 -16.59 2.31 -16.47
C ILE A 277 -18.10 2.16 -16.44
N LYS A 278 -18.75 2.74 -15.45
CA LYS A 278 -20.19 2.77 -15.32
C LYS A 278 -20.71 4.20 -15.15
N ARG A 279 -21.72 4.53 -15.95
CA ARG A 279 -22.41 5.82 -15.86
C ARG A 279 -23.44 5.79 -14.74
N THR A 280 -23.35 6.74 -13.80
CA THR A 280 -24.29 6.78 -12.66
C THR A 280 -25.45 7.75 -12.82
N GLY A 281 -25.38 8.67 -13.79
CA GLY A 281 -26.38 9.74 -13.91
C GLY A 281 -26.19 10.64 -15.14
N ASN A 282 -26.77 11.84 -15.04
CA ASN A 282 -26.71 12.90 -16.04
C ASN A 282 -25.39 13.69 -15.97
N PHE A 283 -25.25 14.74 -16.78
CA PHE A 283 -24.08 15.63 -16.71
C PHE A 283 -23.82 16.10 -15.28
N GLY A 284 -22.56 16.02 -14.85
CA GLY A 284 -22.14 16.35 -13.48
C GLY A 284 -22.29 15.21 -12.45
N SER A 285 -22.93 14.09 -12.78
CA SER A 285 -22.92 12.91 -11.90
C SER A 285 -21.57 12.20 -11.94
N LYS A 286 -21.23 11.45 -10.91
CA LYS A 286 -19.98 10.67 -10.92
C LYS A 286 -19.94 9.56 -11.97
N PHE A 287 -18.73 9.08 -12.27
CA PHE A 287 -18.52 7.76 -12.87
C PHE A 287 -18.04 6.78 -11.82
N GLU A 288 -18.46 5.53 -11.95
CA GLU A 288 -17.89 4.41 -11.20
C GLU A 288 -16.89 3.69 -12.10
N TYR A 289 -15.74 3.32 -11.55
CA TYR A 289 -14.66 2.65 -12.25
C TYR A 289 -14.35 1.33 -11.54
N PHE A 290 -14.03 0.30 -12.31
CA PHE A 290 -13.65 -1.01 -11.82
C PHE A 290 -12.51 -1.58 -12.68
N TYR A 291 -11.29 -1.55 -12.14
CA TYR A 291 -10.12 -2.16 -12.75
C TYR A 291 -10.01 -3.63 -12.38
N ALA A 292 -9.70 -4.46 -13.38
CA ALA A 292 -9.51 -5.90 -13.29
C ALA A 292 -10.68 -6.68 -12.64
N PRO A 293 -11.95 -6.41 -12.99
CA PRO A 293 -13.10 -7.08 -12.39
C PRO A 293 -13.02 -8.61 -12.54
N ALA A 294 -13.33 -9.37 -11.49
CA ALA A 294 -13.56 -10.81 -11.57
C ALA A 294 -14.97 -11.21 -11.12
N ASP A 295 -15.32 -12.44 -11.48
CA ASP A 295 -16.56 -13.09 -11.08
C ASP A 295 -16.24 -14.39 -10.33
N PRO A 296 -16.54 -14.50 -9.01
CA PRO A 296 -17.20 -13.48 -8.18
C PRO A 296 -16.26 -12.34 -7.77
N VAL A 297 -16.84 -11.17 -7.53
CA VAL A 297 -16.14 -9.96 -7.05
C VAL A 297 -15.36 -10.26 -5.76
N GLY A 298 -14.13 -9.75 -5.69
CA GLY A 298 -13.21 -9.91 -4.57
C GLY A 298 -12.29 -11.12 -4.68
N GLN A 299 -12.30 -11.84 -5.80
CA GLN A 299 -11.38 -12.98 -6.01
C GLN A 299 -10.07 -12.59 -6.69
N ASN A 300 -10.07 -11.55 -7.51
CA ASN A 300 -8.84 -11.08 -8.13
C ASN A 300 -8.20 -10.00 -7.25
N ILE A 301 -6.98 -10.25 -6.78
CA ILE A 301 -6.20 -9.30 -5.97
C ILE A 301 -5.93 -7.97 -6.70
N ASN A 302 -5.96 -7.97 -8.03
CA ASN A 302 -5.79 -6.75 -8.82
C ASN A 302 -7.08 -5.93 -8.91
N GLU A 303 -8.19 -6.44 -8.38
CA GLU A 303 -9.46 -5.72 -8.37
C GLU A 303 -9.37 -4.43 -7.58
N PHE A 304 -9.74 -3.34 -8.22
CA PHE A 304 -9.85 -2.06 -7.57
C PHE A 304 -11.02 -1.28 -8.14
N GLN A 305 -11.85 -0.71 -7.26
CA GLN A 305 -13.00 0.11 -7.65
C GLN A 305 -12.89 1.47 -7.00
N TRP A 306 -13.22 2.50 -7.77
CA TRP A 306 -13.32 3.87 -7.30
C TRP A 306 -14.42 4.61 -8.04
N ASP A 307 -14.67 5.85 -7.64
CA ASP A 307 -15.55 6.74 -8.39
C ASP A 307 -14.93 8.13 -8.53
N SER A 308 -15.46 8.92 -9.47
CA SER A 308 -14.90 10.22 -9.84
C SER A 308 -15.00 11.29 -8.76
N ASP A 309 -15.84 11.05 -7.75
CA ASP A 309 -16.05 11.95 -6.62
C ASP A 309 -15.25 11.53 -5.39
N MET A 310 -14.56 10.38 -5.43
CA MET A 310 -13.74 9.93 -4.31
C MET A 310 -12.60 10.91 -4.01
N GLU A 311 -12.37 11.10 -2.71
CA GLU A 311 -11.38 12.05 -2.17
C GLU A 311 -10.37 11.33 -1.25
N GLY A 312 -9.16 11.88 -1.13
CA GLY A 312 -8.12 11.41 -0.23
C GLY A 312 -6.97 12.41 -0.05
N GLU A 313 -6.09 12.15 0.92
CA GLU A 313 -5.02 13.09 1.33
C GLU A 313 -3.74 13.04 0.45
N GLY A 314 -3.82 12.46 -0.75
CA GLY A 314 -2.66 12.21 -1.61
C GLY A 314 -2.41 13.26 -2.69
N ARG A 315 -1.61 12.87 -3.69
CA ARG A 315 -1.32 13.68 -4.88
C ARG A 315 -1.77 12.99 -6.16
N GLY A 316 -2.90 13.44 -6.69
CA GLY A 316 -3.35 13.18 -8.06
C GLY A 316 -3.49 14.47 -8.89
N PRO A 317 -4.05 14.36 -10.10
CA PRO A 317 -4.25 15.48 -11.02
C PRO A 317 -4.91 16.70 -10.38
N ALA A 318 -5.96 16.49 -9.59
CA ALA A 318 -6.70 17.60 -9.00
C ALA A 318 -5.90 18.31 -7.91
N THR A 319 -5.24 17.58 -7.02
CA THR A 319 -4.39 18.15 -5.96
C THR A 319 -3.15 18.83 -6.52
N ASP A 320 -2.63 18.36 -7.65
CA ASP A 320 -1.51 18.99 -8.35
C ASP A 320 -1.91 20.29 -9.04
N ALA A 321 -3.16 20.37 -9.50
CA ALA A 321 -3.79 21.59 -9.98
C ALA A 321 -4.26 22.54 -8.85
N GLY A 322 -3.99 22.23 -7.58
CA GLY A 322 -4.35 23.07 -6.43
C GLY A 322 -5.79 22.92 -5.93
N ASN A 323 -6.56 21.96 -6.45
CA ASN A 323 -7.90 21.62 -5.97
C ASN A 323 -7.83 20.66 -4.77
N SER A 324 -8.88 20.64 -3.94
CA SER A 324 -8.93 19.76 -2.77
C SER A 324 -9.19 18.30 -3.17
N ASN A 325 -8.37 17.40 -2.61
CA ASN A 325 -8.52 15.96 -2.32
C ASN A 325 -9.09 14.99 -3.38
N ARG A 326 -9.72 15.43 -4.47
CA ARG A 326 -10.30 14.54 -5.48
C ARG A 326 -9.23 13.80 -6.27
N PHE A 327 -9.46 12.52 -6.54
CA PHE A 327 -8.56 11.71 -7.36
C PHE A 327 -8.67 12.02 -8.84
N CYS A 328 -9.85 12.49 -9.25
CA CYS A 328 -10.11 12.91 -10.62
C CYS A 328 -10.08 14.43 -10.72
N TYR A 329 -9.37 14.94 -11.73
CA TYR A 329 -9.40 16.34 -12.09
C TYR A 329 -10.55 16.59 -13.06
N ILE A 330 -11.43 17.52 -12.71
CA ILE A 330 -12.50 17.97 -13.59
C ILE A 330 -12.15 19.37 -14.06
N LYS A 331 -11.89 19.51 -15.36
CA LYS A 331 -11.65 20.77 -16.03
C LYS A 331 -12.92 21.22 -16.74
N PRO A 332 -13.58 22.30 -16.29
CA PRO A 332 -14.68 22.89 -17.04
C PRO A 332 -14.19 23.41 -18.40
N ASP A 333 -14.92 23.08 -19.47
CA ASP A 333 -14.63 23.53 -20.85
C ASP A 333 -15.87 24.18 -21.50
N GLY A 334 -16.66 24.89 -20.68
CA GLY A 334 -17.92 25.52 -21.07
C GLY A 334 -19.03 25.28 -20.06
N SER A 335 -20.25 25.74 -20.36
CA SER A 335 -21.39 25.64 -19.43
C SER A 335 -21.90 24.20 -19.25
N ASN A 336 -21.79 23.36 -20.27
CA ASN A 336 -22.24 21.95 -20.28
C ASN A 336 -21.15 21.00 -20.79
N LYS A 337 -19.88 21.38 -20.64
CA LYS A 337 -18.75 20.59 -21.12
C LYS A 337 -17.68 20.52 -20.05
N ASN A 338 -17.17 19.32 -19.80
CA ASN A 338 -16.00 19.15 -18.94
C ASN A 338 -15.12 18.02 -19.46
N THR A 339 -13.83 18.14 -19.18
CA THR A 339 -12.86 17.06 -19.28
C THR A 339 -12.62 16.53 -17.89
N GLU A 340 -12.70 15.22 -17.73
CA GLU A 340 -12.40 14.53 -16.48
C GLU A 340 -11.24 13.59 -16.71
N GLU A 341 -10.20 13.71 -15.88
CA GLU A 341 -9.02 12.85 -15.87
C GLU A 341 -8.90 12.18 -14.50
N CYS A 342 -8.89 10.85 -14.47
CA CYS A 342 -8.74 10.04 -13.27
C CYS A 342 -7.48 9.19 -13.35
N TRP A 343 -6.69 9.16 -12.28
CA TRP A 343 -5.54 8.26 -12.17
C TRP A 343 -5.85 7.10 -11.24
N PHE A 344 -5.28 5.93 -11.53
CA PHE A 344 -5.53 4.70 -10.80
C PHE A 344 -4.33 3.75 -10.85
N PRO A 345 -4.18 2.85 -9.86
CA PRO A 345 -3.12 1.84 -9.87
C PRO A 345 -3.33 0.82 -11.00
N CYS A 346 -2.27 0.45 -11.70
CA CYS A 346 -2.32 -0.52 -12.80
C CYS A 346 -1.05 -1.38 -12.88
N TYR A 347 -1.00 -2.26 -13.87
CA TYR A 347 0.10 -3.21 -14.06
C TYR A 347 0.64 -3.14 -15.49
N ARG A 348 1.90 -3.55 -15.65
CA ARG A 348 2.53 -3.70 -16.96
C ARG A 348 2.00 -4.91 -17.74
N ASN A 349 1.70 -6.02 -17.06
CA ASN A 349 1.27 -7.27 -17.67
C ASN A 349 0.12 -7.91 -16.87
N ALA A 350 -0.76 -8.66 -17.54
CA ALA A 350 -1.98 -9.21 -16.96
C ALA A 350 -1.74 -10.32 -15.92
N ASN A 351 -0.61 -11.01 -16.02
CA ASN A 351 -0.18 -12.01 -15.04
C ASN A 351 0.85 -11.42 -14.05
N GLY A 352 1.14 -10.12 -14.20
CA GLY A 352 2.18 -9.38 -13.51
C GLY A 352 3.59 -9.98 -13.60
N ARG A 353 3.90 -10.80 -14.60
CA ARG A 353 5.25 -11.36 -14.83
C ARG A 353 6.07 -10.54 -15.80
#